data_AF-A0A7J6U270-F1
#
_entry.id   AF-A0A7J6U270-F1
#
_cell.length_a   1.000
_cell.length_b   1.000
_cell.length_c   1.000
_cell.angle_alpha   90.00
_cell.angle_beta   90.00
_cell.angle_gamma   90.00
#
_symmetry.space_group_name_H-M   'P 1'
#
loop_
_entity.id
_entity.type
_entity.pdbx_description
1 polymer ?
#
loop_
_entity_poly.entity_id
_entity_poly.type
_entity_poly.pdbx_seq_one_letter_code
_entity_poly.pdbx_strand_id
1 'polypeptide(L)'
;MNETPSMIPPPALDVEELTSHAIGKGYCPFYYARKVAREGPNLGCVLVPYNYLFDMSALRGALGPQALEGAIVIVDEGHNIESVCEESASFEWGNFDIFSAVEELDEVQVCKALSAICSEQSQNTHSPA
;
A
#
# COMPACT_ATOMS: atom_id res chain seq x y z
N MET A 1 -28.24 -5.87 8.28
CA MET A 1 -27.94 -5.91 6.83
C MET A 1 -26.95 -4.79 6.59
N ASN A 2 -25.67 -5.09 6.38
CA ASN A 2 -24.67 -4.07 6.11
C ASN A 2 -24.77 -3.74 4.62
N GLU A 3 -25.59 -2.74 4.29
CA GLU A 3 -25.68 -2.27 2.91
C GLU A 3 -24.28 -1.79 2.51
N THR A 4 -23.76 -2.30 1.40
CA THR A 4 -22.53 -1.77 0.82
C THR A 4 -22.73 -0.27 0.61
N PRO A 5 -21.85 0.60 1.18
CA PRO A 5 -22.01 2.03 1.00
C PRO A 5 -22.04 2.32 -0.50
N SER A 6 -23.02 3.11 -0.94
CA SER A 6 -23.11 3.50 -2.35
C SER A 6 -21.76 4.06 -2.80
N MET A 7 -21.27 3.60 -3.94
CA MET A 7 -20.00 4.08 -4.52
C MET A 7 -20.08 5.52 -5.04
N ILE A 8 -21.16 6.22 -4.72
CA ILE A 8 -21.39 7.63 -4.98
C ILE A 8 -21.07 8.33 -3.66
N PRO A 9 -19.84 8.87 -3.49
CA PRO A 9 -19.59 9.75 -2.36
C PRO A 9 -20.51 10.97 -2.46
N PRO A 10 -20.96 11.53 -1.33
CA PRO A 10 -21.49 12.89 -1.30
C PRO A 10 -20.53 13.85 -2.02
N PRO A 11 -21.03 14.93 -2.65
CA PRO A 11 -20.17 15.79 -3.45
C PRO A 11 -19.06 16.41 -2.60
N ALA A 12 -17.82 16.18 -3.05
CA ALA A 12 -16.59 16.83 -2.58
C ALA A 12 -16.31 16.76 -1.07
N LEU A 13 -16.38 15.57 -0.48
CA LEU A 13 -15.88 15.36 0.88
C LEU A 13 -14.35 15.54 0.94
N ASP A 14 -13.87 16.31 1.90
CA ASP A 14 -12.45 16.31 2.26
C ASP A 14 -12.08 15.05 3.08
N VAL A 15 -10.82 14.96 3.51
CA VAL A 15 -10.31 13.78 4.24
C VAL A 15 -11.01 13.62 5.59
N GLU A 16 -11.28 14.72 6.27
CA GLU A 16 -11.86 14.79 7.61
C GLU A 16 -13.35 14.44 7.58
N GLU A 17 -14.07 14.96 6.60
CA GLU A 17 -15.48 14.67 6.33
C GLU A 17 -15.66 13.22 5.87
N LEU A 18 -14.80 12.72 4.98
CA LEU A 18 -14.82 11.32 4.57
C LEU A 18 -14.59 10.39 5.77
N THR A 19 -13.62 10.73 6.62
CA THR A 19 -13.31 9.94 7.82
C THR A 19 -14.49 9.92 8.78
N SER A 20 -15.08 11.07 9.06
CA SER A 20 -16.26 11.21 9.93
C SER A 20 -17.47 10.43 9.39
N HIS A 21 -17.70 10.53 8.08
CA HIS A 21 -18.76 9.81 7.39
C HIS A 21 -18.55 8.29 7.42
N ALA A 22 -17.31 7.83 7.19
CA ALA A 22 -16.94 6.42 7.21
C ALA A 22 -17.08 5.80 8.61
N ILE A 23 -16.67 6.52 9.66
CA ILE A 23 -16.84 6.09 11.06
C ILE A 23 -18.32 5.96 11.38
N GLY A 24 -19.16 6.94 11.02
CA GLY A 24 -20.60 6.91 11.26
C GLY A 24 -21.34 5.77 10.52
N LYS A 25 -20.73 5.22 9.46
CA LYS A 25 -21.29 4.13 8.63
C LYS A 25 -20.58 2.78 8.82
N GLY A 26 -19.50 2.72 9.61
CA GLY A 26 -18.80 1.48 9.93
C GLY A 26 -17.95 0.91 8.79
N TYR A 27 -17.34 1.75 7.93
CA TYR A 27 -16.39 1.30 6.92
C TYR A 27 -15.05 2.03 7.02
N CYS A 28 -14.01 1.45 6.42
CA CYS A 28 -12.67 2.04 6.42
C CYS A 28 -12.57 3.15 5.35
N PRO A 29 -12.29 4.41 5.73
CA PRO A 29 -12.19 5.52 4.77
C PRO A 29 -11.06 5.31 3.77
N PHE A 30 -9.93 4.76 4.20
CA PHE A 30 -8.76 4.48 3.35
C PHE A 30 -9.10 3.53 2.18
N TYR A 31 -9.73 2.39 2.47
CA TYR A 31 -10.10 1.43 1.43
C TYR A 31 -11.27 1.94 0.57
N TYR A 32 -12.21 2.67 1.17
CA TYR A 32 -13.32 3.27 0.43
C TYR A 32 -12.83 4.29 -0.60
N ALA A 33 -11.95 5.23 -0.20
CA ALA A 33 -11.38 6.24 -1.09
C ALA A 33 -10.67 5.59 -2.29
N ARG A 34 -9.85 4.56 -2.06
CA ARG A 34 -9.16 3.82 -3.14
C ARG A 34 -10.13 3.10 -4.06
N LYS A 35 -11.20 2.52 -3.51
CA LYS A 35 -12.21 1.84 -4.31
C LYS A 35 -12.97 2.83 -5.21
N VAL A 36 -13.38 3.97 -4.65
CA VAL A 36 -14.01 5.05 -5.43
C VAL A 36 -13.03 5.59 -6.48
N ALA A 37 -11.75 5.76 -6.14
CA ALA A 37 -10.75 6.25 -7.09
C ALA A 37 -10.54 5.33 -8.31
N ARG A 38 -10.75 4.02 -8.14
CA ARG A 38 -10.58 3.00 -9.19
C ARG A 38 -11.83 2.74 -10.02
N GLU A 39 -12.98 2.71 -9.34
CA GLU A 39 -14.22 2.12 -9.87
C GLU A 39 -15.41 3.09 -9.74
N GLY A 40 -15.21 4.25 -9.12
CA GLY A 40 -16.27 5.21 -8.79
C GLY A 40 -16.90 5.80 -10.05
N PRO A 41 -18.21 5.63 -10.26
CA PRO A 41 -18.90 6.29 -11.36
C PRO A 41 -18.89 7.81 -11.12
N ASN A 42 -18.65 8.60 -12.18
CA ASN A 42 -18.63 10.06 -12.16
C ASN A 42 -17.50 10.72 -11.35
N LEU A 43 -16.38 10.02 -11.14
CA LEU A 43 -15.18 10.63 -10.59
C LEU A 43 -14.49 11.51 -11.65
N GLY A 44 -14.53 12.83 -11.47
CA GLY A 44 -13.97 13.79 -12.42
C GLY A 44 -12.49 14.15 -12.20
N CYS A 45 -12.01 14.05 -10.96
CA CYS A 45 -10.65 14.41 -10.59
C CYS A 45 -10.20 13.59 -9.38
N VAL A 46 -8.92 13.26 -9.34
CA VAL A 46 -8.26 12.63 -8.19
C VAL A 46 -7.04 13.46 -7.83
N LEU A 47 -6.95 13.86 -6.58
CA LEU A 47 -5.76 14.50 -6.04
C LEU A 47 -4.83 13.39 -5.52
N VAL A 48 -3.61 13.37 -6.04
CA VAL A 48 -2.57 12.45 -5.60
C VAL A 48 -1.34 13.22 -5.15
N PRO A 49 -0.66 12.78 -4.07
CA PRO A 49 0.63 13.33 -3.72
C PRO A 49 1.69 12.92 -4.76
N TYR A 50 2.74 13.72 -4.85
CA TYR A 50 3.86 13.56 -5.76
C TYR A 50 4.49 12.16 -5.78
N ASN A 51 4.74 11.60 -4.60
CA ASN A 51 5.33 10.28 -4.43
C ASN A 51 4.50 9.16 -5.08
N TYR A 52 3.17 9.33 -5.20
CA TYR A 52 2.33 8.33 -5.85
C TYR A 52 2.43 8.42 -7.37
N LEU A 53 2.76 9.58 -7.94
CA LEU A 53 2.92 9.71 -9.39
C LEU A 53 4.27 9.14 -9.86
N PHE A 54 5.32 9.38 -9.08
CA PHE A 54 6.69 9.00 -9.45
C PHE A 54 7.15 7.63 -8.93
N ASP A 55 6.43 7.03 -7.97
CA ASP A 55 6.52 5.59 -7.69
C ASP A 55 5.34 4.84 -8.33
N MET A 56 5.64 4.13 -9.42
CA MET A 56 4.65 3.33 -10.16
C MET A 56 4.01 2.22 -9.30
N SER A 57 4.71 1.71 -8.30
CA SER A 57 4.17 0.70 -7.39
C SER A 57 3.13 1.32 -6.47
N ALA A 58 3.42 2.49 -5.89
CA ALA A 58 2.46 3.26 -5.11
C ALA A 58 1.24 3.69 -5.94
N LEU A 59 1.46 4.20 -7.16
CA LEU A 59 0.38 4.61 -8.08
C LEU A 59 -0.61 3.48 -8.32
N ARG A 60 -0.09 2.33 -8.75
CA ARG A 60 -0.91 1.15 -9.08
C ARG A 60 -1.58 0.58 -7.84
N GLY A 61 -0.87 0.58 -6.72
CA GLY A 61 -1.41 0.20 -5.42
C GLY A 61 -2.55 1.11 -4.95
N ALA A 62 -2.58 2.38 -5.35
CA ALA A 62 -3.63 3.32 -4.99
C ALA A 62 -4.79 3.33 -6.00
N LEU A 63 -4.48 3.59 -7.27
CA LEU A 63 -5.45 3.90 -8.33
C LEU A 63 -5.66 2.78 -9.34
N GLY A 64 -4.92 1.67 -9.22
CA GLY A 64 -5.02 0.54 -10.13
C GLY A 64 -4.09 0.61 -11.34
N PRO A 65 -4.01 -0.45 -12.16
CA PRO A 65 -3.03 -0.56 -13.23
C PRO A 65 -3.25 0.43 -14.38
N GLN A 66 -4.50 0.83 -14.64
CA GLN A 66 -4.88 1.75 -15.72
C GLN A 66 -5.00 3.22 -15.27
N ALA A 67 -4.48 3.57 -14.10
CA ALA A 67 -4.69 4.88 -13.48
C ALA A 67 -4.36 6.10 -14.37
N LEU A 68 -3.39 5.97 -15.28
CA LEU A 68 -2.97 7.04 -16.19
C LEU A 68 -3.51 6.87 -17.62
N GLU A 69 -4.19 5.76 -17.92
CA GLU A 69 -4.65 5.48 -19.28
C GLU A 69 -5.77 6.46 -19.66
N GLY A 70 -5.50 7.34 -20.63
CA GLY A 70 -6.45 8.37 -21.04
C GLY A 70 -6.64 9.51 -20.03
N ALA A 71 -5.85 9.54 -18.95
CA ALA A 71 -5.92 10.59 -17.94
C ALA A 71 -5.14 11.85 -18.36
N ILE A 72 -5.61 13.02 -17.94
CA ILE A 72 -4.85 14.27 -18.00
C ILE A 72 -4.18 14.47 -16.64
N VAL A 73 -2.85 14.50 -16.63
CA VAL A 73 -2.07 14.75 -15.41
C VAL A 73 -1.76 16.23 -15.31
N ILE A 74 -2.22 16.84 -14.21
CA ILE A 74 -1.92 18.24 -13.88
C ILE A 74 -0.98 18.22 -12.68
N VAL A 75 0.19 18.82 -12.85
CA VAL A 75 1.17 18.95 -11.77
C VAL A 75 1.11 20.37 -11.24
N ASP A 76 0.77 20.51 -9.96
CA ASP A 76 0.81 21.78 -9.26
C ASP A 76 2.20 22.00 -8.64
N GLU A 77 2.75 23.21 -8.74
CA GLU A 77 4.13 23.50 -8.30
C GLU A 77 5.20 22.62 -8.97
N GLY A 78 5.12 22.46 -10.30
CA GLY A 78 6.00 21.59 -11.08
C GLY A 78 7.51 21.86 -10.98
N HIS A 79 7.92 22.95 -10.32
CA HIS A 79 9.33 23.21 -10.01
C HIS A 79 9.91 22.22 -8.98
N ASN A 80 9.09 21.48 -8.22
CA ASN A 80 9.55 20.45 -7.28
C ASN A 80 9.76 19.07 -7.92
N ILE A 81 9.42 18.89 -9.21
CA ILE A 81 9.44 17.57 -9.86
C ILE A 81 10.83 16.91 -9.84
N GLU A 82 11.89 17.68 -10.07
CA GLU A 82 13.25 17.15 -10.14
C GLU A 82 13.67 16.48 -8.82
N SER A 83 13.51 17.20 -7.71
CA SER A 83 13.85 16.71 -6.37
C SER A 83 13.02 15.47 -6.00
N VAL A 84 11.72 15.47 -6.31
CA VAL A 84 10.85 14.32 -6.05
C VAL A 84 11.27 13.10 -6.86
N CYS A 85 11.64 13.28 -8.14
CA CYS A 85 12.12 12.18 -8.98
C CYS A 85 13.44 11.60 -8.44
N GLU A 86 14.35 12.47 -8.01
CA GLU A 86 15.63 12.07 -7.41
C GLU A 86 15.40 11.27 -6.13
N GLU A 87 14.57 11.77 -5.20
CA GLU A 87 14.23 11.07 -3.95
C GLU A 87 13.50 9.75 -4.19
N SER A 88 12.59 9.67 -5.16
CA SER A 88 11.82 8.45 -5.45
C SER A 88 12.66 7.35 -6.11
N ALA A 89 13.74 7.71 -6.81
CA ALA A 89 14.63 6.79 -7.49
C ALA A 89 15.89 6.45 -6.68
N SER A 90 16.14 7.19 -5.60
CA SER A 90 17.27 6.99 -4.71
C SER A 90 16.85 6.29 -3.42
N PHE A 91 17.82 5.71 -2.75
CA PHE A 91 17.65 5.11 -1.44
C PHE A 91 19.02 5.15 -0.74
N GLU A 92 19.03 5.38 0.57
CA GLU A 92 20.24 5.52 1.38
C GLU A 92 20.27 4.50 2.52
N TRP A 93 21.45 3.95 2.83
CA TRP A 93 21.67 3.09 4.00
C TRP A 93 22.65 3.74 4.99
N GLY A 94 22.26 3.78 6.25
CA GLY A 94 23.13 4.09 7.38
C GLY A 94 23.68 2.84 8.07
N ASN A 95 24.64 3.05 8.98
CA ASN A 95 25.20 1.97 9.80
C ASN A 95 24.13 1.23 10.62
N PHE A 96 23.06 1.93 11.03
CA PHE A 96 21.96 1.33 11.76
C PHE A 96 21.17 0.36 10.88
N ASP A 97 20.86 0.73 9.63
CA ASP A 97 20.14 -0.15 8.70
C ASP A 97 20.91 -1.45 8.43
N ILE A 98 22.24 -1.34 8.30
CA ILE A 98 23.12 -2.50 8.14
C ILE A 98 23.09 -3.38 9.40
N PHE A 99 23.19 -2.77 10.58
CA PHE A 99 23.15 -3.50 11.85
C PHE A 99 21.82 -4.25 12.03
N SER A 100 20.70 -3.57 11.79
CA SER A 100 19.36 -4.18 11.84
C SER A 100 19.22 -5.31 10.82
N ALA A 101 19.73 -5.14 9.60
CA ALA A 101 19.70 -6.20 8.59
C ALA A 101 20.51 -7.44 9.03
N VAL A 102 21.63 -7.26 9.74
CA VAL A 102 22.40 -8.38 10.29
C VAL A 102 21.62 -9.09 11.40
N GLU A 103 21.03 -8.35 12.35
CA GLU A 103 20.19 -8.94 13.40
C GLU A 103 19.02 -9.75 12.82
N GLU A 104 18.31 -9.20 11.84
CA GLU A 104 17.20 -9.89 11.18
C GLU A 104 17.66 -11.18 10.48
N LEU A 105 18.84 -11.17 9.85
CA LEU A 105 19.40 -12.37 9.21
C LEU A 105 19.77 -13.45 10.22
N ASP A 106 20.32 -13.08 11.36
CA ASP A 106 20.66 -14.02 12.44
C ASP A 106 19.39 -14.68 13.03
N GLU A 107 18.31 -13.92 13.22
CA GLU A 107 17.03 -14.47 13.66
C GLU A 107 16.45 -15.49 12.67
N VAL A 108 16.51 -15.18 11.37
CA VAL A 108 16.04 -16.08 10.31
C VAL A 108 16.87 -17.36 10.23
N GLN A 109 18.19 -17.29 10.46
CA GLN A 109 19.05 -18.48 10.48
C GLN A 109 18.65 -19.46 11.59
N VAL A 110 18.35 -18.94 12.79
CA VAL A 110 17.86 -19.75 13.90
C VAL A 110 16.53 -20.41 13.54
N CYS A 111 15.61 -19.66 12.94
CA CYS A 111 14.31 -20.19 12.51
C CYS A 111 14.45 -21.29 11.44
N LYS A 112 15.36 -21.13 10.48
CA LYS A 112 15.66 -22.17 9.47
C LYS A 112 16.23 -23.44 10.11
N ALA A 113 17.19 -23.31 11.02
CA ALA A 113 17.76 -24.45 11.73
C ALA A 113 16.70 -25.21 12.55
N LEU A 114 15.82 -24.49 13.25
CA LEU A 114 14.71 -25.07 14.00
C LEU A 114 13.68 -25.75 13.08
N SER A 115 13.36 -25.14 11.93
CA SER A 115 12.42 -25.73 10.96
C SER A 115 12.95 -27.04 10.34
N ALA A 116 14.26 -27.13 10.11
CA ALA A 116 14.92 -28.35 9.64
C ALA A 116 14.80 -29.46 10.69
N ILE A 117 15.09 -29.16 11.96
CA ILE A 117 14.95 -30.09 13.09
C ILE A 117 13.49 -30.55 13.26
N CYS A 118 12.51 -29.64 13.13
CA CYS A 118 11.09 -30.02 13.19
C CYS A 118 10.65 -30.89 12.02
N SER A 119 11.20 -30.70 10.81
CA SER A 119 10.86 -31.50 9.63
C SER A 119 11.38 -32.94 9.71
N GLU A 120 12.52 -33.17 10.38
CA GLU A 120 13.10 -34.50 10.58
C GLU A 120 12.34 -35.34 11.63
N GLN A 121 11.71 -34.70 12.62
CA GLN A 121 10.92 -35.39 13.64
C GLN A 121 9.57 -35.91 13.12
N SER A 122 9.04 -35.35 12.02
CA SER A 122 7.75 -35.79 11.45
C SER A 122 7.85 -37.04 10.55
N GLN A 123 9.07 -37.51 10.22
CA GLN A 123 9.26 -38.73 9.42
C GLN A 123 9.54 -39.98 10.29
N ASN A 124 9.82 -39.82 11.59
CA ASN A 124 10.17 -40.93 12.48
C ASN A 124 9.00 -41.44 13.36
N THR A 125 7.77 -40.93 13.19
CA THR A 125 6.61 -41.33 14.02
C THR A 125 5.64 -42.31 13.36
N HIS A 126 5.95 -42.83 12.16
CA HIS A 126 5.16 -43.89 11.51
C HIS A 126 6.00 -45.15 11.26
N SER A 127 6.26 -45.91 12.34
CA SER A 127 6.54 -47.35 12.23
C SER A 127 5.45 -48.10 12.99
N PRO A 128 4.48 -48.74 12.31
CA PRO A 128 3.43 -49.51 12.97
C PRO A 128 3.97 -50.88 13.39
N ALA A 129 3.68 -51.25 14.64
CA ALA A 129 3.69 -52.64 15.12
C ALA A 129 2.30 -53.25 14.92
#